data_AF-A0A8F9TUA1-F1
#
_entry.id   AF-A0A8F9TUA1-F1
#
_cell.length_a   1.000
_cell.length_b   1.000
_cell.length_c   1.000
_cell.angle_alpha   90.00
_cell.angle_beta   90.00
_cell.angle_gamma   90.00
#
_symmetry.space_group_name_H-M   'P 1'
#
loop_
_entity.id
_entity.type
_entity.pdbx_description
1 polymer ?
#
loop_
_entity_poly.entity_id
_entity_poly.type
_entity_poly.pdbx_seq_one_letter_code
_entity_poly.pdbx_strand_id
1 'polypeptide(L)'
;MTDDASGVKPWPAPSVWIDVAAFAGGLTMAWFAQWETRDLVWSLWLSSLLVGYAVIVWTLSAPLRTFARAAVFGGARGDVAVKSGVGVATGASVLFMLGFFTLHFGMFHFVHSVFLAQFFPLEGGSERATGFPSLGLYRDVFKAYWIFVPLALVAERAAFRERPPKPDDGAMTSAAIEQRKGEQGDSPLLAPYKNVVRLHLLIFFFAGAYALKLHHFAVYAVAYAAYFFPWRIFGWGREKRTGAPVASDS
;
A
#
# COMPACT_ATOMS: atom_id res chain seq x y z
N MET A 1 9.55 25.64 31.15
CA MET A 1 8.99 24.57 32.01
C MET A 1 7.57 25.02 32.33
N THR A 2 6.61 24.56 31.54
CA THR A 2 5.17 24.79 31.78
C THR A 2 4.46 23.49 31.44
N ASP A 3 3.78 23.00 32.47
CA ASP A 3 3.06 21.75 32.56
C ASP A 3 1.95 21.60 31.51
N ASP A 4 1.98 20.48 30.78
CA ASP A 4 0.79 19.85 30.22
C ASP A 4 0.33 18.80 31.23
N ALA A 5 -0.47 19.26 32.19
CA ALA A 5 -1.19 18.45 33.17
C ALA A 5 -2.63 18.19 32.71
N SER A 6 -2.85 17.90 31.42
CA SER A 6 -4.15 17.42 30.94
C SER A 6 -4.04 15.93 30.58
N GLY A 7 -4.34 15.06 31.55
CA GLY A 7 -4.45 13.60 31.38
C GLY A 7 -5.57 13.13 30.44
N VAL A 8 -5.96 13.96 29.47
CA VAL A 8 -6.90 13.62 28.40
C VAL A 8 -6.11 12.90 27.32
N LYS A 9 -6.24 11.57 27.29
CA LYS A 9 -5.73 10.76 26.17
C LYS A 9 -6.26 11.37 24.87
N PRO A 10 -5.39 11.81 23.94
CA PRO A 10 -5.85 12.49 22.73
C PRO A 10 -6.81 11.56 21.99
N TRP A 11 -8.01 12.06 21.73
CA TRP A 11 -9.02 11.34 20.95
C TRP A 11 -8.38 10.87 19.64
N PRO A 12 -8.65 9.62 19.20
CA PRO A 12 -8.10 9.14 17.93
C PRO A 12 -8.52 10.09 16.81
N ALA A 13 -7.54 10.51 16.00
CA ALA A 13 -7.77 11.44 14.91
C ALA A 13 -8.95 10.95 14.03
N PRO A 14 -9.75 11.85 13.42
CA PRO A 14 -10.94 11.49 12.63
C PRO A 14 -10.71 10.43 11.53
N SER A 15 -9.47 10.25 11.07
CA SER A 15 -9.09 9.19 10.13
C SER A 15 -9.30 7.79 10.69
N VAL A 16 -9.04 7.58 11.98
CA VAL A 16 -9.12 6.26 12.65
C VAL A 16 -10.54 5.74 12.64
N TRP A 17 -11.54 6.60 12.84
CA TRP A 17 -12.95 6.19 12.85
C TRP A 17 -13.43 5.74 11.48
N ILE A 18 -12.95 6.34 10.40
CA ILE A 18 -13.29 5.90 9.04
C ILE A 18 -12.61 4.55 8.75
N ASP A 19 -11.40 4.32 9.25
CA ASP A 19 -10.70 3.03 9.09
C ASP A 19 -11.43 1.92 9.86
N VAL A 20 -11.89 2.22 11.09
CA VAL A 20 -12.74 1.33 11.89
C VAL A 20 -14.09 1.07 11.23
N ALA A 21 -14.73 2.08 10.64
CA ALA A 21 -15.98 1.93 9.93
C ALA A 21 -15.83 1.08 8.65
N ALA A 22 -14.74 1.28 7.89
CA ALA A 22 -14.43 0.46 6.72
C ALA A 22 -14.16 -1.00 7.11
N PHE A 23 -13.45 -1.20 8.22
CA PHE A 23 -13.21 -2.53 8.79
C PHE A 23 -14.52 -3.22 9.22
N ALA A 24 -15.34 -2.54 10.01
CA ALA A 24 -16.62 -3.07 10.48
C ALA A 24 -17.58 -3.33 9.30
N GLY A 25 -17.61 -2.45 8.30
CA GLY A 25 -18.39 -2.62 7.08
C GLY A 25 -17.97 -3.86 6.29
N GLY A 26 -16.66 -4.10 6.14
CA GLY A 26 -16.14 -5.30 5.46
C GLY A 26 -16.48 -6.58 6.18
N LEU A 27 -16.34 -6.58 7.51
CA LEU A 27 -16.69 -7.74 8.35
C LEU A 27 -18.20 -8.03 8.29
N THR A 28 -19.03 -6.99 8.37
CA THR A 28 -20.49 -7.11 8.30
C THR A 28 -20.92 -7.65 6.93
N MET A 29 -20.32 -7.15 5.85
CA MET A 29 -20.61 -7.61 4.50
C MET A 29 -20.21 -9.08 4.31
N ALA A 30 -19.03 -9.47 4.78
CA ALA A 30 -18.58 -10.87 4.74
C ALA A 30 -19.51 -11.79 5.54
N TRP A 31 -19.99 -11.34 6.70
CA TRP A 31 -20.96 -12.08 7.51
C TRP A 31 -22.30 -12.25 6.80
N PHE A 32 -22.88 -11.18 6.25
CA PHE A 32 -24.17 -11.26 5.53
C PHE A 32 -24.08 -12.11 4.28
N ALA A 33 -22.96 -12.06 3.57
CA ALA A 33 -22.74 -12.85 2.36
C ALA A 33 -22.28 -14.29 2.65
N GLN A 34 -22.18 -14.68 3.93
CA GLN A 34 -21.70 -16.01 4.38
C GLN A 34 -20.37 -16.40 3.73
N TRP A 35 -19.48 -15.41 3.59
CA TRP A 35 -18.20 -15.58 2.90
C TRP A 35 -17.26 -16.51 3.66
N GLU A 36 -16.69 -17.47 2.94
CA GLU A 36 -15.65 -18.34 3.44
C GLU A 36 -14.27 -17.67 3.32
N THR A 37 -13.22 -18.32 3.85
CA THR A 37 -11.84 -17.84 3.73
C THR A 37 -11.45 -17.59 2.27
N ARG A 38 -11.94 -18.43 1.35
CA ARG A 38 -11.72 -18.29 -0.09
C ARG A 38 -12.21 -16.93 -0.60
N ASP A 39 -13.45 -16.57 -0.26
CA ASP A 39 -14.07 -15.33 -0.71
C ASP A 39 -13.35 -14.09 -0.19
N LEU A 40 -12.89 -14.16 1.07
CA LEU A 40 -12.06 -13.12 1.66
C LEU A 40 -10.73 -12.95 0.90
N VAL A 41 -10.04 -14.05 0.62
CA VAL A 41 -8.73 -13.99 -0.04
C VAL A 41 -8.85 -13.49 -1.49
N TRP A 42 -9.86 -13.95 -2.23
CA TRP A 42 -10.10 -13.48 -3.60
C TRP A 42 -10.58 -12.02 -3.66
N SER A 43 -11.42 -11.57 -2.73
CA SER A 43 -11.84 -10.17 -2.65
C SER A 43 -10.68 -9.23 -2.29
N LEU A 44 -9.78 -9.65 -1.40
CA LEU A 44 -8.54 -8.93 -1.08
C LEU A 44 -7.60 -8.86 -2.28
N TRP A 45 -7.42 -9.97 -3.01
CA TRP A 45 -6.61 -9.99 -4.23
C TRP A 45 -7.18 -9.09 -5.33
N LEU A 46 -8.50 -9.11 -5.54
CA LEU A 46 -9.15 -8.25 -6.53
C LEU A 46 -9.00 -6.77 -6.15
N SER A 47 -9.18 -6.47 -4.87
CA SER A 47 -9.04 -5.10 -4.36
C SER A 47 -7.60 -4.62 -4.42
N SER A 48 -6.62 -5.46 -4.08
CA SER A 48 -5.21 -5.11 -4.20
C SER A 48 -4.85 -4.83 -5.65
N LEU A 49 -5.36 -5.64 -6.60
CA LEU A 49 -5.15 -5.42 -8.03
C LEU A 49 -5.74 -4.06 -8.47
N LEU A 50 -7.02 -3.81 -8.22
CA LEU A 50 -7.70 -2.62 -8.74
C LEU A 50 -7.32 -1.34 -8.00
N VAL A 51 -7.39 -1.35 -6.68
CA VAL A 51 -7.08 -0.19 -5.85
C VAL A 51 -5.58 0.08 -5.86
N GLY A 52 -4.75 -0.97 -5.76
CA GLY A 52 -3.29 -0.83 -5.86
C GLY A 52 -2.85 -0.27 -7.21
N TYR A 53 -3.43 -0.74 -8.32
CA TYR A 53 -3.14 -0.17 -9.63
C TYR A 53 -3.59 1.29 -9.75
N ALA A 54 -4.77 1.63 -9.23
CA ALA A 54 -5.24 3.01 -9.18
C ALA A 54 -4.28 3.92 -8.39
N VAL A 55 -3.71 3.43 -7.27
CA VAL A 55 -2.68 4.15 -6.50
C VAL A 55 -1.39 4.34 -7.30
N ILE A 56 -0.95 3.33 -8.07
CA ILE A 56 0.22 3.45 -8.96
C ILE A 56 -0.01 4.57 -9.97
N VAL A 57 -1.13 4.54 -10.69
CA VAL A 57 -1.49 5.58 -11.68
C VAL A 57 -1.58 6.96 -11.02
N TRP A 58 -2.23 7.04 -9.85
CA TRP A 58 -2.37 8.29 -9.10
C TRP A 58 -1.02 8.89 -8.68
N THR A 59 -0.11 8.05 -8.20
CA THR A 59 1.19 8.46 -7.69
C THR A 59 2.12 8.86 -8.83
N LEU A 60 2.18 8.04 -9.89
CA LEU A 60 3.02 8.32 -11.06
C LEU A 60 2.53 9.51 -11.88
N SER A 61 1.23 9.83 -11.84
CA SER A 61 0.70 11.04 -12.48
C SER A 61 0.95 12.33 -11.68
N ALA A 62 1.42 12.26 -10.43
CA ALA A 62 1.61 13.46 -9.59
C ALA A 62 2.57 14.51 -10.20
N PRO A 63 3.73 14.15 -10.78
CA PRO A 63 4.60 15.12 -11.47
C PRO A 63 3.92 15.78 -12.67
N LEU A 64 3.11 15.03 -13.42
CA LEU A 64 2.37 15.56 -14.56
C LEU A 64 1.25 16.52 -14.10
N ARG A 65 0.52 16.15 -13.03
CA ARG A 65 -0.55 16.97 -12.44
C ARG A 65 0.01 18.28 -11.86
N THR A 66 1.16 18.23 -11.21
CA THR A 66 1.84 19.44 -10.68
C THR A 66 2.37 20.33 -11.80
N PHE A 67 3.01 19.77 -12.83
CA PHE A 67 3.44 20.51 -14.02
C PHE A 67 2.25 21.17 -14.73
N ALA A 68 1.16 20.43 -14.96
CA ALA A 68 -0.05 20.96 -15.61
C ALA A 68 -0.69 22.10 -14.79
N ARG A 69 -0.82 21.95 -13.47
CA ARG A 69 -1.31 23.02 -12.59
C ARG A 69 -0.41 24.26 -12.65
N ALA A 70 0.91 24.10 -12.65
CA ALA A 70 1.86 25.21 -12.75
C ALA A 70 1.78 25.90 -14.12
N ALA A 71 1.59 25.16 -15.21
CA ALA A 71 1.43 25.71 -16.55
C ALA A 71 0.13 26.52 -16.70
N VAL A 72 -0.97 26.06 -16.09
CA VAL A 72 -2.29 26.70 -16.19
C VAL A 72 -2.44 27.89 -15.23
N PHE A 73 -2.02 27.75 -13.97
CA PHE A 73 -2.28 28.74 -12.92
C PHE A 73 -1.04 29.56 -12.51
N GLY A 74 0.17 29.09 -12.86
CA GLY A 74 1.42 29.65 -12.34
C GLY A 74 1.92 30.90 -13.04
N GLY A 75 1.18 31.47 -14.02
CA GLY A 75 1.56 32.72 -14.69
C GLY A 75 3.02 32.76 -15.14
N ALA A 76 3.56 31.63 -15.59
CA ALA A 76 5.01 31.42 -15.62
C ALA A 76 5.65 32.29 -16.73
N ARG A 77 6.35 33.36 -16.35
CA ARG A 77 7.37 34.01 -17.20
C ARG A 77 8.59 33.10 -17.27
N GLY A 78 8.86 32.52 -18.44
CA GLY A 78 10.01 31.65 -18.65
C GLY A 78 9.99 31.06 -20.05
N ASP A 79 11.18 30.75 -20.56
CA ASP A 79 11.41 30.26 -21.92
C ASP A 79 10.52 29.04 -22.25
N VAL A 80 9.73 29.17 -23.31
CA VAL A 80 8.78 28.17 -23.78
C VAL A 80 9.52 26.89 -24.21
N ALA A 81 10.73 27.01 -24.74
CA ALA A 81 11.54 25.86 -25.15
C ALA A 81 11.95 25.01 -23.94
N VAL A 82 12.42 25.65 -22.86
CA VAL A 82 12.82 24.97 -21.62
C VAL A 82 11.62 24.27 -20.97
N LYS A 83 10.46 24.94 -20.89
CA LYS A 83 9.24 24.33 -20.34
C LYS A 83 8.75 23.14 -21.16
N SER A 84 8.81 23.24 -22.47
CA SER A 84 8.42 22.16 -23.37
C SER A 84 9.35 20.95 -23.21
N GLY A 85 10.67 21.18 -23.14
CA GLY A 85 11.66 20.13 -22.88
C GLY A 85 11.43 19.41 -21.55
N VAL A 86 11.22 20.16 -20.47
CA VAL A 86 10.92 19.60 -19.14
C VAL A 86 9.60 18.81 -19.16
N GLY A 87 8.57 19.34 -19.82
CA GLY A 87 7.28 18.67 -19.96
C GLY A 87 7.39 17.33 -20.70
N VAL A 88 8.11 17.30 -21.83
CA VAL A 88 8.36 16.07 -22.61
C VAL A 88 9.16 15.06 -21.79
N ALA A 89 10.25 15.48 -21.14
CA ALA A 89 11.06 14.59 -20.32
C ALA A 89 10.27 14.00 -19.14
N THR A 90 9.46 14.83 -18.48
CA THR A 90 8.57 14.40 -17.39
C THR A 90 7.53 13.40 -17.90
N GLY A 91 6.87 13.71 -19.03
CA GLY A 91 5.89 12.82 -19.65
C GLY A 91 6.49 11.47 -20.03
N ALA A 92 7.66 11.47 -20.68
CA ALA A 92 8.37 10.25 -21.06
C ALA A 92 8.76 9.41 -19.83
N SER A 93 9.26 10.03 -18.76
CA SER A 93 9.60 9.36 -17.51
C SER A 93 8.36 8.72 -16.86
N VAL A 94 7.25 9.45 -16.77
CA VAL A 94 5.98 8.93 -16.22
C VAL A 94 5.46 7.75 -17.04
N LEU A 95 5.49 7.83 -18.36
CA LEU A 95 5.04 6.75 -19.25
C LEU A 95 5.92 5.50 -19.11
N PHE A 96 7.24 5.68 -19.06
CA PHE A 96 8.17 4.57 -18.83
C PHE A 96 7.91 3.89 -17.48
N MET A 97 7.81 4.67 -16.40
CA MET A 97 7.56 4.15 -15.06
C MET A 97 6.19 3.45 -14.98
N LEU A 98 5.17 4.01 -15.62
CA LEU A 98 3.86 3.39 -15.68
C LEU A 98 3.92 2.04 -16.40
N GLY A 99 4.55 1.97 -17.58
CA GLY A 99 4.72 0.72 -18.30
C GLY A 99 5.47 -0.36 -17.49
N PHE A 100 6.59 0.02 -16.86
CA PHE A 100 7.35 -0.88 -16.01
C PHE A 100 6.52 -1.41 -14.83
N PHE A 101 5.85 -0.52 -14.09
CA PHE A 101 5.05 -0.92 -12.94
C PHE A 101 3.80 -1.70 -13.34
N THR A 102 3.16 -1.39 -14.48
CA THR A 102 2.04 -2.20 -15.00
C THR A 102 2.47 -3.63 -15.29
N LEU A 103 3.59 -3.82 -15.98
CA LEU A 103 4.13 -5.16 -16.27
C LEU A 103 4.48 -5.90 -14.97
N HIS A 104 5.25 -5.26 -14.10
CA HIS A 104 5.72 -5.86 -12.86
C HIS A 104 4.57 -6.22 -11.91
N PHE A 105 3.68 -5.26 -11.64
CA PHE A 105 2.52 -5.42 -10.76
C PHE A 105 1.50 -6.41 -11.32
N GLY A 106 1.27 -6.39 -12.64
CA GLY A 106 0.37 -7.31 -13.32
C GLY A 106 0.87 -8.75 -13.27
N MET A 107 2.16 -8.97 -13.63
CA MET A 107 2.77 -10.30 -13.54
C MET A 107 2.76 -10.82 -12.11
N PHE A 108 3.00 -9.96 -11.13
CA PHE A 108 2.94 -10.30 -9.72
C PHE A 108 1.55 -10.80 -9.29
N HIS A 109 0.50 -10.05 -9.63
CA HIS A 109 -0.87 -10.44 -9.31
C HIS A 109 -1.31 -11.70 -10.06
N PHE A 110 -0.84 -11.88 -11.29
CA PHE A 110 -1.06 -13.10 -12.07
C PHE A 110 -0.42 -14.33 -11.41
N VAL A 111 0.84 -14.26 -10.98
CA VAL A 111 1.47 -15.37 -10.26
C VAL A 111 0.72 -15.66 -8.95
N HIS A 112 0.27 -14.62 -8.24
CA HIS A 112 -0.56 -14.81 -7.06
C HIS A 112 -1.91 -15.48 -7.37
N SER A 113 -2.60 -15.14 -8.46
CA SER A 113 -3.86 -15.80 -8.81
C SER A 113 -3.68 -17.27 -9.14
N VAL A 114 -2.53 -17.68 -9.70
CA VAL A 114 -2.17 -19.11 -9.87
C VAL A 114 -2.15 -19.82 -8.51
N PHE A 115 -1.45 -19.25 -7.52
CA PHE A 115 -1.43 -19.82 -6.17
C PHE A 115 -2.82 -19.84 -5.53
N LEU A 116 -3.58 -18.76 -5.68
CA LEU A 116 -4.95 -18.71 -5.13
C LEU A 116 -5.87 -19.73 -5.78
N ALA A 117 -5.78 -19.96 -7.08
CA ALA A 117 -6.54 -21.00 -7.77
C ALA A 117 -6.18 -22.41 -7.26
N GLN A 118 -4.91 -22.64 -6.88
CA GLN A 118 -4.46 -23.92 -6.32
C GLN A 118 -4.92 -24.15 -4.87
N PHE A 119 -4.83 -23.14 -4.00
CA PHE A 119 -5.15 -23.26 -2.56
C PHE A 119 -6.62 -22.97 -2.23
N PHE A 120 -7.25 -22.05 -2.95
CA PHE A 120 -8.61 -21.56 -2.71
C PHE A 120 -9.45 -21.57 -4.01
N PRO A 121 -9.68 -22.74 -4.62
CA PRO A 121 -10.40 -22.82 -5.90
C PRO A 121 -11.86 -22.38 -5.76
N LEU A 122 -12.34 -21.59 -6.74
CA LEU A 122 -13.76 -21.26 -6.86
C LEU A 122 -14.56 -22.52 -7.25
N GLU A 123 -15.77 -22.65 -6.70
CA GLU A 123 -16.70 -23.73 -7.07
C GLU A 123 -17.09 -23.64 -8.54
N GLY A 124 -17.05 -24.79 -9.24
CA GLY A 124 -17.44 -24.88 -10.64
C GLY A 124 -16.35 -24.55 -11.68
N GLY A 125 -15.15 -24.15 -11.26
CA GLY A 125 -14.03 -23.90 -12.18
C GLY A 125 -13.31 -25.17 -12.63
N SER A 126 -13.17 -25.38 -13.95
CA SER A 126 -12.33 -26.44 -14.55
C SER A 126 -10.82 -26.22 -14.38
N GLU A 127 -10.43 -25.10 -13.76
CA GLU A 127 -9.06 -24.59 -13.53
C GLU A 127 -8.14 -25.60 -12.82
N ARG A 128 -8.71 -26.50 -12.00
CA ARG A 128 -7.94 -27.57 -11.34
C ARG A 128 -7.27 -28.52 -12.35
N ALA A 129 -7.78 -28.59 -13.58
CA ALA A 129 -7.26 -29.46 -14.63
C ALA A 129 -6.12 -28.84 -15.44
N THR A 130 -6.05 -27.51 -15.55
CA THR A 130 -5.07 -26.80 -16.42
C THR A 130 -3.91 -26.19 -15.64
N GLY A 131 -4.06 -25.94 -14.34
CA GLY A 131 -3.02 -25.35 -13.49
C GLY A 131 -2.75 -23.85 -13.74
N PHE A 132 -3.43 -23.24 -14.72
CA PHE A 132 -3.31 -21.82 -15.06
C PHE A 132 -4.68 -21.12 -15.04
N PRO A 133 -4.77 -19.93 -14.41
CA PRO A 133 -5.95 -19.07 -14.41
C PRO A 133 -6.49 -18.77 -15.80
N SER A 134 -7.74 -19.16 -16.11
CA SER A 134 -8.42 -18.72 -17.33
C SER A 134 -8.98 -17.31 -17.20
N LEU A 135 -9.31 -16.70 -18.34
CA LEU A 135 -10.07 -15.44 -18.37
C LEU A 135 -11.47 -15.58 -17.74
N GLY A 136 -12.04 -16.80 -17.72
CA GLY A 136 -13.30 -17.09 -17.05
C GLY A 136 -13.18 -16.87 -15.54
N LEU A 137 -12.10 -17.37 -14.93
CA LEU A 137 -11.84 -17.20 -13.50
C LEU A 137 -11.83 -15.72 -13.10
N TYR A 138 -11.11 -14.87 -13.82
CA TYR A 138 -11.05 -13.44 -13.50
C TYR A 138 -12.40 -12.76 -13.62
N ARG A 139 -13.22 -13.17 -14.60
CA ARG A 139 -14.59 -12.68 -14.75
C ARG A 139 -15.46 -13.09 -13.57
N ASP A 140 -15.31 -14.32 -13.09
CA ASP A 140 -16.10 -14.84 -11.96
C ASP A 140 -15.69 -14.18 -10.65
N VAL A 141 -14.38 -14.03 -10.39
CA VAL A 141 -13.83 -13.24 -9.26
C VAL A 141 -14.38 -11.83 -9.29
N PHE A 142 -14.33 -11.15 -10.44
CA PHE A 142 -14.85 -9.79 -10.56
C PHE A 142 -16.34 -9.73 -10.24
N LYS A 143 -17.17 -10.60 -10.84
CA LYS A 143 -18.61 -10.62 -10.58
C LYS A 143 -18.96 -10.90 -9.12
N ALA A 144 -18.22 -11.82 -8.48
CA ALA A 144 -18.48 -12.22 -7.10
C ALA A 144 -18.06 -11.15 -6.08
N TYR A 145 -16.93 -10.46 -6.33
CA TYR A 145 -16.27 -9.67 -5.28
C TYR A 145 -16.12 -8.18 -5.59
N TRP A 146 -16.57 -7.67 -6.74
CA TRP A 146 -16.42 -6.24 -7.08
C TRP A 146 -17.02 -5.29 -6.03
N ILE A 147 -18.06 -5.71 -5.32
CA ILE A 147 -18.73 -4.89 -4.29
C ILE A 147 -17.79 -4.55 -3.12
N PHE A 148 -16.72 -5.31 -2.92
CA PHE A 148 -15.70 -5.04 -1.90
C PHE A 148 -14.73 -3.92 -2.32
N VAL A 149 -14.60 -3.65 -3.63
CA VAL A 149 -13.62 -2.69 -4.16
C VAL A 149 -13.87 -1.25 -3.69
N PRO A 150 -15.11 -0.72 -3.69
CA PRO A 150 -15.39 0.59 -3.11
C PRO A 150 -15.02 0.70 -1.64
N LEU A 151 -15.23 -0.38 -0.87
CA LEU A 151 -14.87 -0.41 0.55
C LEU A 151 -13.35 -0.35 0.73
N ALA A 152 -12.62 -1.14 -0.05
CA ALA A 152 -11.16 -1.10 -0.05
C ALA A 152 -10.62 0.27 -0.48
N LEU A 153 -11.27 0.93 -1.45
CA LEU A 153 -10.93 2.29 -1.85
C LEU A 153 -11.10 3.30 -0.70
N VAL A 154 -12.18 3.19 0.08
CA VAL A 154 -12.40 4.04 1.27
C VAL A 154 -11.34 3.77 2.34
N ALA A 155 -10.97 2.51 2.57
CA ALA A 155 -9.90 2.16 3.49
C ALA A 155 -8.55 2.77 3.04
N GLU A 156 -8.24 2.69 1.75
CA GLU A 156 -7.00 3.19 1.16
C GLU A 156 -7.03 4.67 0.75
N ARG A 157 -8.09 5.41 1.09
CA ARG A 157 -8.26 6.84 0.69
C ARG A 157 -7.07 7.73 1.06
N ALA A 158 -6.33 7.37 2.11
CA ALA A 158 -5.14 8.10 2.55
C ALA A 158 -3.98 7.99 1.55
N ALA A 159 -3.88 6.89 0.80
CA ALA A 159 -2.88 6.69 -0.25
C ALA A 159 -3.09 7.65 -1.44
N PHE A 160 -4.33 8.10 -1.65
CA PHE A 160 -4.68 9.07 -2.69
C PHE A 160 -4.45 10.54 -2.26
N ARG A 161 -4.07 10.80 -1.01
CA ARG A 161 -3.76 12.16 -0.57
C ARG A 161 -2.38 12.57 -1.06
N GLU A 162 -2.31 13.71 -1.74
CA GLU A 162 -1.03 14.36 -2.06
C GLU A 162 -0.29 14.60 -0.74
N ARG A 163 0.87 13.96 -0.55
CA ARG A 163 1.73 14.31 0.57
C ARG A 163 2.29 15.69 0.26
N PRO A 164 2.23 16.66 1.19
CA PRO A 164 2.89 17.93 0.98
C PRO A 164 4.36 17.63 0.65
N PRO A 165 4.93 18.27 -0.38
CA PRO A 165 6.36 18.13 -0.64
C PRO A 165 7.07 18.45 0.66
N LYS A 166 7.85 17.49 1.18
CA LYS A 166 8.77 17.79 2.28
C LYS A 166 9.63 18.93 1.72
N PRO A 167 9.73 20.10 2.40
CA PRO A 167 10.55 21.20 1.92
C PRO A 167 11.90 20.64 1.53
N ASP A 168 12.18 20.67 0.23
CA ASP A 168 13.52 20.36 -0.25
C ASP A 168 14.28 21.65 -0.02
N ASP A 169 15.01 21.72 1.09
CA ASP A 169 15.71 22.94 1.48
C ASP A 169 16.79 23.32 0.45
N GLY A 170 16.97 22.55 -0.64
CA GLY A 170 17.85 22.84 -1.77
C GLY A 170 19.33 22.92 -1.39
N ALA A 171 19.63 22.81 -0.10
CA ALA A 171 20.93 22.96 0.49
C ALA A 171 21.75 21.72 0.16
N MET A 172 22.71 21.89 -0.76
CA MET A 172 23.82 20.96 -0.95
C MET A 172 24.89 21.16 0.14
N THR A 173 24.46 21.33 1.39
CA THR A 173 25.38 21.36 2.52
C THR A 173 25.68 19.93 2.96
N SER A 174 26.94 19.66 3.31
CA SER A 174 27.38 18.37 3.85
C SER A 174 26.53 17.92 5.03
N ALA A 175 26.12 18.86 5.89
CA ALA A 175 25.21 18.61 7.01
C ALA A 175 23.82 18.12 6.55
N ALA A 176 23.21 18.70 5.50
CA ALA A 176 21.92 18.25 4.97
C ALA A 176 22.02 16.91 4.20
N ILE A 177 23.20 16.58 3.69
CA ILE A 177 23.50 15.27 3.09
C ILE A 177 23.67 14.21 4.19
N GLU A 178 24.38 14.52 5.28
CA GLU A 178 24.55 13.64 6.44
C GLU A 178 23.23 13.42 7.21
N GLN A 179 22.39 14.44 7.35
CA GLN A 179 21.07 14.31 7.94
C GLN A 179 20.16 13.40 7.10
N ARG A 180 20.23 13.50 5.76
CA ARG A 180 19.56 12.55 4.84
C ARG A 180 20.12 11.13 4.97
N LYS A 181 21.43 10.98 5.12
CA LYS A 181 22.11 9.67 5.32
C LYS A 181 21.74 9.04 6.66
N GLY A 182 21.55 9.85 7.70
CA GLY A 182 21.10 9.42 9.04
C GLY A 182 19.61 9.08 9.12
N GLU A 183 18.74 9.81 8.40
CA GLU A 183 17.31 9.47 8.27
C GLU A 183 17.06 8.26 7.35
N GLN A 184 17.96 7.97 6.40
CA GLN A 184 17.92 6.81 5.50
C GLN A 184 18.77 5.62 5.98
N GLY A 185 19.05 5.53 7.29
CA GLY A 185 19.88 4.48 7.90
C GLY A 185 19.37 3.04 7.73
N ASP A 186 18.12 2.85 7.33
CA ASP A 186 17.63 1.58 6.76
C ASP A 186 17.76 1.66 5.24
N SER A 187 18.68 0.87 4.67
CA SER A 187 19.05 0.91 3.25
C SER A 187 17.85 1.23 2.33
N PRO A 188 17.81 2.41 1.67
CA PRO A 188 16.64 2.87 0.92
C PRO A 188 16.24 1.93 -0.23
N LEU A 189 17.16 1.07 -0.66
CA LEU A 189 16.93 0.02 -1.65
C LEU A 189 16.28 -1.25 -1.07
N LEU A 190 16.48 -1.58 0.21
CA LEU A 190 15.95 -2.79 0.86
C LEU A 190 14.61 -2.55 1.56
N ALA A 191 14.30 -1.30 1.96
CA ALA A 191 13.05 -0.98 2.63
C ALA A 191 11.78 -1.39 1.84
N PRO A 192 11.71 -1.22 0.51
CA PRO A 192 10.56 -1.72 -0.28
C PRO A 192 10.53 -3.26 -0.32
N TYR A 193 11.69 -3.90 -0.44
CA TYR A 193 11.83 -5.36 -0.55
C TYR A 193 11.43 -6.08 0.74
N LYS A 194 11.76 -5.54 1.92
CA LYS A 194 11.39 -6.15 3.21
C LYS A 194 9.88 -6.32 3.36
N ASN A 195 9.09 -5.34 2.92
CA ASN A 195 7.63 -5.41 3.02
C ASN A 195 7.04 -6.44 2.04
N VAL A 196 7.59 -6.51 0.83
CA VAL A 196 7.19 -7.50 -0.18
C VAL A 196 7.54 -8.91 0.28
N VAL A 197 8.78 -9.13 0.76
CA VAL A 197 9.22 -10.43 1.29
C VAL A 197 8.37 -10.88 2.46
N ARG A 198 8.05 -9.97 3.40
CA ARG A 198 7.12 -10.26 4.51
C ARG A 198 5.76 -10.75 3.99
N LEU A 199 5.18 -10.07 3.00
CA LEU A 199 3.88 -10.45 2.44
C LEU A 199 3.94 -11.83 1.75
N HIS A 200 5.03 -12.14 1.04
CA HIS A 200 5.24 -13.48 0.46
C HIS A 200 5.39 -14.57 1.49
N LEU A 201 6.17 -14.32 2.54
CA LEU A 201 6.34 -15.29 3.63
C LEU A 201 5.01 -15.59 4.31
N LEU A 202 4.11 -14.60 4.43
CA LEU A 202 2.75 -14.85 4.91
C LEU A 202 1.93 -15.71 3.94
N ILE A 203 2.00 -15.45 2.63
CA ILE A 203 1.31 -16.28 1.63
C ILE A 203 1.81 -17.73 1.69
N PHE A 204 3.14 -17.93 1.75
CA PHE A 204 3.72 -19.28 1.90
C PHE A 204 3.38 -19.93 3.24
N PHE A 205 3.30 -19.13 4.32
CA PHE A 205 2.84 -19.61 5.62
C PHE A 205 1.39 -20.09 5.57
N PHE A 206 0.48 -19.32 4.95
CA PHE A 206 -0.93 -19.73 4.82
C PHE A 206 -1.12 -20.93 3.90
N ALA A 207 -0.35 -20.99 2.80
CA ALA A 207 -0.29 -22.16 1.93
C ALA A 207 0.16 -23.42 2.70
N GLY A 208 1.22 -23.31 3.51
CA GLY A 208 1.69 -24.39 4.37
C GLY A 208 0.69 -24.78 5.46
N ALA A 209 0.06 -23.81 6.11
CA ALA A 209 -0.94 -24.04 7.14
C ALA A 209 -2.19 -24.76 6.59
N TYR A 210 -2.61 -24.40 5.37
CA TYR A 210 -3.67 -25.08 4.65
C TYR A 210 -3.28 -26.51 4.27
N ALA A 211 -2.06 -26.73 3.76
CA ALA A 211 -1.55 -28.07 3.46
C ALA A 211 -1.51 -28.99 4.69
N LEU A 212 -1.28 -28.42 5.88
CA LEU A 212 -1.28 -29.11 7.16
C LEU A 212 -2.68 -29.29 7.77
N LYS A 213 -3.75 -28.85 7.09
CA LYS A 213 -5.14 -28.89 7.58
C LYS A 213 -5.32 -28.27 8.98
N LEU A 214 -4.52 -27.25 9.31
CA LEU A 214 -4.69 -26.52 10.56
C LEU A 214 -6.09 -25.87 10.56
N HIS A 215 -6.87 -26.13 11.61
CA HIS A 215 -8.27 -25.68 11.72
C HIS A 215 -8.44 -24.19 11.37
N HIS A 216 -9.48 -23.90 10.58
CA HIS A 216 -9.80 -22.60 9.97
C HIS A 216 -9.63 -21.38 10.90
N PHE A 217 -9.88 -21.54 12.20
CA PHE A 217 -9.77 -20.47 13.18
C PHE A 217 -8.34 -19.92 13.35
N ALA A 218 -7.31 -20.78 13.36
CA ALA A 218 -5.92 -20.33 13.55
C ALA A 218 -5.41 -19.52 12.34
N VAL A 219 -5.79 -19.95 11.14
CA VAL A 219 -5.50 -19.25 9.88
C VAL A 219 -6.22 -17.90 9.84
N TYR A 220 -7.50 -17.86 10.21
CA TYR A 220 -8.27 -16.61 10.34
C TYR A 220 -7.64 -15.65 11.37
N ALA A 221 -7.29 -16.13 12.55
CA ALA A 221 -6.73 -15.31 13.62
C ALA A 221 -5.39 -14.70 13.21
N VAL A 222 -4.50 -15.46 12.55
CA VAL A 222 -3.20 -14.95 12.06
C VAL A 222 -3.38 -13.99 10.89
N ALA A 223 -4.27 -14.27 9.94
CA ALA A 223 -4.56 -13.37 8.82
C ALA A 223 -5.11 -12.03 9.32
N TYR A 224 -6.07 -12.06 10.25
CA TYR A 224 -6.63 -10.85 10.85
C TYR A 224 -5.61 -10.10 11.70
N ALA A 225 -4.81 -10.81 12.51
CA ALA A 225 -3.75 -10.19 13.29
C ALA A 225 -2.71 -9.53 12.39
N ALA A 226 -2.30 -10.17 11.29
CA ALA A 226 -1.30 -9.62 10.39
C ALA A 226 -1.79 -8.38 9.61
N TYR A 227 -3.03 -8.42 9.09
CA TYR A 227 -3.55 -7.37 8.20
C TYR A 227 -4.25 -6.22 8.93
N PHE A 228 -5.07 -6.53 9.94
CA PHE A 228 -5.99 -5.57 10.54
C PHE A 228 -5.60 -5.14 11.95
N PHE A 229 -4.67 -5.86 12.61
CA PHE A 229 -4.21 -5.43 13.92
C PHE A 229 -3.42 -4.13 13.79
N PRO A 230 -3.74 -3.09 14.58
CA PRO A 230 -3.07 -1.81 14.51
C PRO A 230 -1.71 -1.89 15.21
N TRP A 231 -0.74 -2.59 14.59
CA TRP A 231 0.64 -2.76 15.07
C TRP A 231 1.33 -1.44 15.43
N ARG A 232 0.82 -0.31 14.92
CA ARG A 232 1.23 1.05 15.25
C ARG A 232 0.99 1.43 16.72
N ILE A 233 0.05 0.80 17.40
CA ILE A 233 -0.25 1.05 18.83
C ILE A 233 0.84 0.44 19.73
N PHE A 234 1.48 -0.65 19.29
CA PHE A 234 2.48 -1.38 20.07
C PHE A 234 3.93 -0.94 19.82
N GLY A 235 4.15 0.17 19.10
CA GLY A 235 5.45 0.85 19.10
C GLY A 235 6.65 0.02 18.62
N TRP A 236 6.44 -1.05 17.84
CA TRP A 236 7.55 -1.83 17.31
C TRP A 236 8.30 -1.02 16.25
N GLY A 237 9.39 -0.37 16.67
CA GLY A 237 10.30 0.37 15.79
C GLY A 237 10.66 1.80 16.21
N ARG A 238 10.38 2.24 17.44
CA ARG A 238 10.86 3.55 17.93
C ARG A 238 11.59 3.47 19.27
N GLU A 239 12.67 2.71 19.30
CA GLU A 239 13.71 2.81 20.32
C GLU A 239 15.02 2.60 19.58
N LYS A 240 15.80 3.64 19.29
CA LYS A 240 16.70 4.32 20.22
C LYS A 240 16.81 5.82 19.88
N ARG A 241 16.29 6.68 20.75
CA ARG A 241 16.91 8.00 20.98
C ARG A 241 17.87 7.82 22.15
N THR A 242 19.07 7.32 21.89
CA THR A 242 20.17 7.52 22.84
C THR A 242 20.56 8.98 22.75
N GLY A 243 20.20 9.75 23.78
CA GLY A 243 20.64 11.12 23.95
C GLY A 243 22.16 11.17 23.95
N ALA A 244 22.73 11.95 23.04
CA ALA A 244 24.09 12.43 23.21
C ALA A 244 24.05 13.57 24.25
N PRO A 245 24.92 13.56 25.28
CA PRO A 245 25.02 14.67 26.21
C PRO A 245 25.50 15.92 25.48
N VAL A 246 24.83 17.03 25.74
CA VAL A 246 25.30 18.37 25.37
C VAL A 246 26.58 18.61 26.17
N ALA A 247 27.71 18.70 25.48
CA ALA A 247 28.94 19.22 26.07
C ALA A 247 28.69 20.69 26.41
N SER A 248 28.75 21.02 27.69
CA SER A 248 28.87 22.39 28.17
C SER A 248 30.31 22.85 27.94
N ASP A 249 30.52 23.73 26.98
CA ASP A 249 31.77 24.46 26.85
C ASP A 249 31.90 25.44 28.03
N SER A 250 33.06 25.37 28.69
CA SER A 250 33.60 26.32 29.66
C SER A 250 34.77 27.06 29.03
#